data_AF-A0A659UB51-F1
#
_entry.id   AF-A0A659UB51-F1
#
_cell.length_a   1.000
_cell.length_b   1.000
_cell.length_c   1.000
_cell.angle_alpha   90.00
_cell.angle_beta   90.00
_cell.angle_gamma   90.00
#
_symmetry.space_group_name_H-M   'P 1'
#
loop_
_entity.id
_entity.type
_entity.pdbx_description
1 polymer ?
#
loop_
_entity_poly.entity_id
_entity_poly.type
_entity_poly.pdbx_seq_one_letter_code
_entity_poly.pdbx_strand_id
1 'polypeptide(L)' 'MKNKHVAVLLGGFSSERPVSLSSGKACADALEQEGYQVTRVDVGRDVGSVLAELKPDVA' A
#
# COMPACT_ATOMS: atom_id res chain seq x y z
N MET A 1 7.45 -0.91 -18.60
CA MET A 1 6.51 -1.24 -17.50
C MET A 1 6.57 -0.21 -16.36
N LYS A 2 6.85 1.08 -16.62
CA LYS A 2 7.10 2.11 -15.59
C LYS A 2 5.87 2.96 -15.22
N ASN A 3 4.67 2.42 -15.42
CA ASN A 3 3.40 3.16 -15.21
C ASN A 3 2.36 2.33 -14.45
N LYS A 4 2.76 1.25 -13.77
CA LYS A 4 1.82 0.51 -12.93
C LYS A 4 1.60 1.25 -11.62
N HIS A 5 0.35 1.38 -11.24
CA HIS A 5 -0.09 1.89 -9.95
C HIS A 5 -0.19 0.74 -8.96
N VAL A 6 0.65 0.79 -7.92
CA VAL A 6 0.73 -0.20 -6.85
C VAL A 6 0.14 0.40 -5.57
N ALA A 7 -0.89 -0.23 -5.02
CA ALA A 7 -1.30 0.06 -3.64
C ALA A 7 -0.47 -0.81 -2.69
N VAL A 8 0.17 -0.19 -1.70
CA VAL A 8 0.85 -0.92 -0.63
C VAL A 8 -0.04 -0.89 0.59
N LEU A 9 -0.46 -2.07 1.03
CA LEU A 9 -1.28 -2.24 2.23
C LEU A 9 -0.38 -2.27 3.47
N LEU A 10 -0.67 -1.41 4.45
CA LEU A 10 0.07 -1.30 5.71
C LEU A 10 -0.90 -1.26 6.90
N GLY A 11 -0.40 -1.56 8.10
CA GLY A 11 -1.15 -1.41 9.35
C GLY A 11 -2.06 -2.60 9.67
N GLY A 12 -3.37 -2.38 9.72
CA GLY A 12 -4.36 -3.38 10.13
C GLY A 12 -4.67 -3.42 11.63
N PHE A 13 -5.46 -4.42 12.05
CA PHE A 13 -6.05 -4.52 13.40
C PHE A 13 -5.24 -5.39 14.39
N SER A 14 -4.12 -5.96 13.94
CA SER A 14 -3.27 -6.82 14.77
C SER A 14 -2.42 -5.99 15.74
N SER A 15 -1.99 -6.59 16.84
CA SER A 15 -0.92 -6.06 17.70
C SER A 15 0.40 -5.82 16.93
N GLU A 16 0.56 -6.46 15.78
CA GLU A 16 1.70 -6.27 14.86
C GLU A 16 1.56 -5.03 13.96
N ARG A 17 0.52 -4.20 14.14
CA ARG A 17 0.31 -2.98 13.35
C ARG A 17 1.58 -2.11 13.20
N PRO A 18 2.36 -1.81 14.24
CA PRO A 18 3.58 -1.02 14.09
C PRO A 18 4.63 -1.69 13.20
N VAL A 19 4.69 -3.03 13.21
CA VAL A 19 5.58 -3.82 12.35
C VAL A 19 5.13 -3.71 10.90
N SER A 20 3.83 -3.88 10.63
CA SER A 20 3.26 -3.74 9.27
C SER A 20 3.45 -2.33 8.70
N LEU A 21 3.30 -1.28 9.53
CA LEU A 21 3.57 0.09 9.10
C LEU A 21 5.04 0.28 8.70
N SER A 22 5.97 -0.26 9.49
CA SER A 22 7.40 -0.15 9.24
C SER A 22 7.82 -0.89 7.96
N SER A 23 7.41 -2.16 7.82
CA SER A 23 7.74 -2.96 6.63
C SER A 23 7.04 -2.44 5.37
N GLY A 24 5.75 -2.08 5.46
CA GLY A 24 5.00 -1.50 4.35
C GLY A 24 5.59 -0.18 3.86
N LYS A 25 6.09 0.68 4.76
CA LYS A 25 6.81 1.90 4.38
C LYS A 25 8.08 1.57 3.57
N ALA A 26 8.91 0.66 4.05
CA ALA A 26 10.14 0.28 3.34
C ALA A 26 9.86 -0.30 1.95
N CYS A 27 8.81 -1.13 1.81
CA CYS A 27 8.39 -1.65 0.51
C CYS A 27 7.88 -0.54 -0.43
N ALA A 28 7.07 0.39 0.07
CA ALA A 28 6.57 1.51 -0.72
C ALA A 28 7.71 2.42 -1.21
N ASP A 29 8.66 2.74 -0.33
CA ASP A 29 9.82 3.58 -0.67
C ASP A 29 10.66 2.92 -1.78
N ALA A 30 10.87 1.60 -1.72
CA ALA A 30 11.60 0.86 -2.77
C ALA A 30 10.85 0.86 -4.12
N LEU A 31 9.53 0.70 -4.11
CA LEU A 31 8.70 0.76 -5.32
C LEU A 31 8.71 2.16 -5.94
N GLU A 32 8.65 3.22 -5.12
CA GLU A 32 8.76 4.60 -5.59
C GLU A 32 10.14 4.87 -6.23
N GLN A 33 11.22 4.34 -5.64
CA GLN A 33 12.58 4.46 -6.20
C GLN A 33 12.75 3.76 -7.55
N GLU A 34 12.08 2.63 -7.75
CA GLU A 34 12.03 1.92 -9.04
C GLU A 34 11.13 2.61 -10.08
N GLY A 35 10.41 3.66 -9.68
CA GLY A 35 9.60 4.51 -10.55
C GLY A 35 8.16 4.02 -10.74
N TYR A 36 7.61 3.23 -9.82
CA TYR A 36 6.19 2.90 -9.80
C TYR A 36 5.36 4.06 -9.23
N GLN A 37 4.11 4.18 -9.67
CA GLN A 37 3.15 5.02 -8.96
C GLN A 37 2.68 4.25 -7.73
N VAL A 38 2.92 4.78 -6.53
CA VAL A 38 2.59 4.06 -5.30
C VAL A 38 1.55 4.82 -4.49
N THR A 39 0.62 4.09 -3.90
CA THR A 39 -0.29 4.63 -2.87
C THR A 39 -0.22 3.76 -1.63
N ARG A 40 0.07 4.38 -0.50
CA ARG A 40 0.15 3.72 0.80
C ARG A 40 -1.24 3.72 1.44
N VAL A 41 -1.79 2.54 1.72
CA VAL A 41 -3.14 2.36 2.28
C VAL A 41 -3.04 1.72 3.66
N ASP A 42 -3.34 2.50 4.70
CA ASP A 42 -3.52 1.94 6.05
C ASP A 42 -4.83 1.13 6.08
N VAL A 43 -4.72 -0.16 6.35
CA VAL A 43 -5.83 -1.12 6.24
C VAL A 43 -6.83 -0.88 7.36
N GLY A 44 -7.91 -0.19 7.00
CA GLY A 44 -9.14 -0.07 7.78
C GLY A 44 -10.20 -1.11 7.39
N ARG A 45 -11.38 -0.99 7.99
CA ARG A 45 -12.54 -1.86 7.67
C ARG A 45 -13.12 -1.56 6.29
N ASP A 46 -12.76 -0.41 5.75
CA ASP A 46 -13.16 0.19 4.49
C ASP A 46 -12.16 -0.06 3.36
N VAL A 47 -11.10 -0.87 3.58
CA VAL A 47 -10.05 -1.13 2.58
C VAL A 47 -10.60 -1.58 1.22
N GLY A 48 -11.70 -2.34 1.19
CA GLY A 48 -12.35 -2.74 -0.05
C GLY A 48 -12.89 -1.55 -0.85
N SER A 49 -13.55 -0.60 -0.18
CA SER A 49 -14.05 0.62 -0.82
C SER A 49 -12.90 1.51 -1.29
N VAL A 50 -11.87 1.67 -0.44
CA VAL A 50 -10.67 2.45 -0.76
C VAL A 50 -9.99 1.91 -2.02
N LEU A 51 -9.80 0.58 -2.13
CA LEU A 51 -9.21 -0.03 -3.31
C LEU A 51 -10.09 0.10 -4.56
N ALA A 52 -11.42 0.04 -4.40
CA ALA A 52 -12.36 0.21 -5.50
C ALA A 52 -12.37 1.64 -6.06
N GLU A 53 -12.17 2.64 -5.21
CA GLU A 53 -12.03 4.05 -5.62
C GLU A 53 -10.64 4.32 -6.22
N LEU A 54 -9.59 3.78 -5.59
CA LEU A 54 -8.20 3.99 -5.96
C LEU A 54 -7.84 3.33 -7.30
N LYS A 55 -8.46 2.17 -7.61
CA LYS A 55 -8.24 1.37 -8.83
C LYS A 55 -6.76 1.13 -9.15
N PRO A 56 -5.95 0.62 -8.21
CA PRO A 56 -4.58 0.27 -8.52
C PRO A 56 -4.53 -0.93 -9.47
N ASP A 57 -3.44 -1.06 -10.22
CA ASP A 57 -3.19 -2.24 -11.05
C ASP A 57 -2.90 -3.50 -10.19
N VAL A 58 -2.39 -3.29 -8.97
CA VAL A 58 -2.11 -4.34 -7.99
C VAL A 58 -2.13 -3.76 -6.56
N ALA A 59 -2.59 -4.55 -5.59
CA ALA A 59 -2.65 -4.24 -4.17
C ALA A 59 -2.17 -5.42 -3.31
#